data_AF-A0A4U1EIR8-F1
#
_entry.id   AF-A0A4U1EIR8-F1
#
_cell.length_a   1.000
_cell.length_b   1.000
_cell.length_c   1.000
_cell.angle_alpha   90.00
_cell.angle_beta   90.00
_cell.angle_gamma   90.00
#
_symmetry.space_group_name_H-M   'P 1'
#
loop_
_entity.id
_entity.type
_entity.pdbx_description
1 polymer ?
#
loop_
_entity_poly.entity_id
_entity_poly.type
_entity_poly.pdbx_seq_one_letter_code
_entity_poly.pdbx_strand_id
1 'polypeptide(L)'
;VMRIVDNVRPDRQTVMFSATFPRAMEALARRILSKPIEVQVGGRSVVCSDVEQQVIVIEEEKKFLKLLELLGHYQESGSVIIFVDKQEHADGLLKDLMRASYPCMSLHG
;
A
#
# COMPACT_ATOMS: atom_id res chain seq x y z
N VAL A 1 1.80 15.38 -10.07
CA VAL A 1 3.15 15.85 -9.68
C VAL A 1 3.75 16.81 -10.69
N MET A 2 4.02 16.41 -11.94
CA MET A 2 4.69 17.29 -12.93
C MET A 2 3.98 18.61 -13.18
N ARG A 3 2.64 18.60 -13.25
CA ARG A 3 1.85 19.83 -13.39
C ARG A 3 2.16 20.89 -12.33
N ILE A 4 2.51 20.49 -11.10
CA ILE A 4 2.91 21.43 -10.06
C ILE A 4 4.35 21.88 -10.31
N VAL A 5 5.27 20.94 -10.52
CA VAL A 5 6.71 21.20 -10.73
C VAL A 5 6.97 22.15 -11.90
N ASP A 6 6.23 21.99 -13.00
CA ASP A 6 6.38 22.78 -14.23
C ASP A 6 5.83 24.20 -14.09
N ASN A 7 5.01 24.47 -13.08
CA ASN A 7 4.40 25.79 -12.84
C ASN A 7 5.03 26.52 -11.63
N VAL A 8 6.09 25.97 -11.03
CA VAL A 8 6.83 26.63 -9.94
C VAL A 8 8.05 27.34 -10.51
N ARG A 9 8.44 28.45 -9.88
CA ARG A 9 9.60 29.26 -10.27
C ARG A 9 10.88 28.41 -10.44
N PRO A 10 11.76 28.73 -11.41
CA PRO A 10 12.98 27.94 -11.67
C PRO A 10 14.02 27.93 -10.54
N ASP A 11 14.06 28.95 -9.68
CA ASP A 11 14.97 29.13 -8.54
C ASP A 11 14.49 28.43 -7.25
N ARG A 12 13.47 27.57 -7.35
CA ARG A 12 12.93 26.84 -6.20
C ARG A 12 13.94 25.87 -5.60
N GLN A 13 13.83 25.63 -4.29
CA GLN A 13 14.38 24.45 -3.65
C GLN A 13 13.35 23.33 -3.70
N THR A 14 13.73 22.17 -4.22
CA THR A 14 12.88 20.98 -4.22
C THR A 14 13.42 19.96 -3.23
N VAL A 15 12.56 19.46 -2.34
CA VAL A 15 12.87 18.33 -1.44
C VAL A 15 11.94 17.19 -1.79
N MET A 16 12.48 15.97 -1.90
CA MET A 16 11.71 14.76 -2.17
C MET A 16 11.89 13.78 -1.01
N PHE A 17 10.77 13.34 -0.43
CA PHE A 17 10.73 12.29 0.57
C PHE A 17 10.12 11.04 -0.05
N SER A 18 10.76 9.90 0.15
CA SER A 18 10.20 8.62 -0.29
C SER A 18 10.65 7.49 0.62
N ALA A 19 9.70 6.65 1.05
CA ALA A 19 9.99 5.45 1.82
C ALA A 19 10.60 4.33 0.96
N THR A 20 10.32 4.35 -0.36
CA THR A 20 10.85 3.40 -1.33
C THR A 20 11.56 4.13 -2.48
N PHE A 21 12.53 3.49 -3.12
CA PHE A 21 13.27 4.13 -4.22
C PHE A 21 13.37 3.24 -5.47
N PRO A 22 12.23 2.85 -6.07
CA PRO A 22 12.22 2.09 -7.32
C PRO A 22 12.74 2.95 -8.48
N ARG A 23 13.09 2.32 -9.61
CA ARG A 23 13.61 3.01 -10.81
C ARG A 23 12.75 4.17 -11.29
N ALA A 24 11.42 4.06 -11.16
CA ALA A 24 10.49 5.13 -11.52
C ALA A 24 10.64 6.37 -10.63
N MET A 25 10.88 6.18 -9.31
CA MET A 25 11.15 7.29 -8.39
C MET A 25 12.52 7.92 -8.64
N GLU A 26 13.53 7.11 -8.97
CA GLU A 26 14.83 7.62 -9.37
C GLU A 26 14.75 8.50 -10.63
N ALA A 27 14.01 8.04 -11.64
CA ALA A 27 13.77 8.81 -12.86
C ALA A 27 13.03 10.13 -12.58
N LEU A 28 12.05 10.10 -11.67
CA LEU A 28 11.35 11.31 -11.24
C LEU A 28 12.29 12.27 -10.51
N ALA A 29 13.08 11.77 -9.55
CA ALA A 29 14.04 12.55 -8.78
C ALA A 29 15.03 13.30 -9.69
N ARG A 30 15.62 12.58 -10.66
CA ARG A 30 16.55 13.15 -11.64
C ARG A 30 15.92 14.26 -12.49
N ARG A 31 14.60 14.21 -12.71
CA ARG A 31 13.87 15.20 -13.50
C ARG A 31 13.48 16.44 -12.68
N ILE A 32 13.14 16.29 -11.40
CA ILE A 32 12.56 17.37 -10.58
C ILE A 32 13.56 18.04 -9.63
N LEU A 33 14.69 17.39 -9.35
CA LEU A 33 15.74 17.88 -8.45
C LEU A 33 16.95 18.38 -9.25
N SER A 34 17.59 19.44 -8.76
CA SER A 34 18.85 19.95 -9.31
C SER A 34 19.98 19.66 -8.35
N LYS A 35 20.98 18.88 -8.79
CA LYS A 35 22.15 18.44 -7.99
C LYS A 35 21.79 18.03 -6.55
N PRO A 36 20.86 17.07 -6.35
CA PRO A 36 20.39 16.72 -5.01
C PRO A 36 21.47 16.03 -4.19
N ILE A 37 21.39 16.23 -2.87
CA ILE A 37 22.07 15.37 -1.89
C ILE A 37 21.09 14.26 -1.51
N GLU A 38 21.53 13.01 -1.64
CA GLU A 38 20.76 11.85 -1.19
C GLU A 38 21.05 11.58 0.28
N VAL A 39 20.01 11.61 1.11
CA VAL A 39 20.09 11.24 2.52
C VAL A 39 19.30 9.95 2.70
N GLN A 40 20.01 8.86 2.99
CA GLN A 40 19.42 7.55 3.19
C GLN A 40 19.48 7.17 4.66
N VAL A 41 18.33 6.85 5.24
CA VAL A 41 18.22 6.29 6.59
C VAL A 41 17.87 4.81 6.46
N GLY A 42 18.78 3.92 6.86
CA GLY A 42 18.68 2.48 6.65
C GLY A 42 19.28 2.00 5.32
N GLY A 43 18.86 0.82 4.85
CA GLY A 43 19.33 0.22 3.59
C GLY A 43 18.34 0.38 2.43
N ARG A 44 18.81 0.14 1.19
CA ARG A 44 17.98 0.28 -0.02
C ARG A 44 17.13 -0.98 -0.16
N SER A 45 15.81 -0.84 -0.22
CA SER A 45 14.88 -1.99 -0.29
C SER A 45 14.90 -2.92 0.93
N VAL A 46 15.20 -2.38 2.11
CA VAL A 46 15.07 -3.17 3.34
C VAL A 46 13.58 -3.44 3.57
N VAL A 47 13.22 -4.73 3.54
CA VAL A 47 11.90 -5.18 4.00
C VAL A 47 11.74 -4.69 5.43
N CYS A 48 10.64 -4.02 5.73
CA CYS A 48 10.37 -3.54 7.08
C CYS A 48 10.47 -4.73 8.05
N SER A 49 11.43 -4.69 8.98
CA SER A 49 11.64 -5.76 9.97
C SER A 49 10.43 -5.97 10.87
N ASP A 50 9.60 -4.93 10.98
CA ASP A 50 8.41 -4.92 11.81
C ASP A 50 7.20 -5.56 11.11
N VAL A 51 7.36 -6.01 9.85
CA VAL A 51 6.32 -6.69 9.08
C VAL A 51 6.61 -8.18 8.99
N GLU A 52 5.83 -8.97 9.71
CA GLU A 52 5.77 -10.42 9.52
C GLU A 52 4.94 -10.75 8.27
N GLN A 53 5.47 -11.64 7.41
CA GLN A 53 4.80 -12.07 6.18
C GLN A 53 4.57 -13.57 6.21
N GLN A 54 3.31 -13.98 6.01
CA GLN A 54 2.91 -15.37 5.94
C GLN A 54 2.23 -15.66 4.59
N VAL A 55 2.58 -16.78 3.96
CA VAL A 55 2.02 -17.21 2.68
C VAL A 55 1.29 -18.52 2.86
N ILE A 56 0.05 -18.57 2.39
CA ILE A 56 -0.79 -19.77 2.44
C ILE A 56 -1.23 -20.10 1.02
N VAL A 57 -0.87 -21.30 0.55
CA VAL A 57 -1.35 -21.82 -0.73
C VAL A 57 -2.71 -22.48 -0.50
N ILE A 58 -3.76 -21.92 -1.07
CA ILE A 58 -5.13 -22.35 -0.84
C ILE A 58 -5.96 -22.20 -2.13
N GLU A 59 -6.92 -23.11 -2.30
CA GLU A 59 -7.92 -23.03 -3.38
C GLU A 59 -8.83 -21.81 -3.18
N GLU A 60 -9.32 -21.25 -4.29
CA GLU A 60 -10.09 -20.00 -4.30
C GLU A 60 -11.34 -20.09 -3.41
N GLU A 61 -12.05 -21.20 -3.50
CA GLU A 61 -13.31 -21.45 -2.80
C GLU A 61 -13.14 -21.49 -1.28
N LYS A 62 -11.93 -21.79 -0.80
CA LYS A 62 -11.60 -21.87 0.62
C LYS A 62 -11.08 -20.55 1.19
N LYS A 63 -10.75 -19.55 0.35
CA LYS A 63 -10.20 -18.26 0.79
C LYS A 63 -11.14 -17.53 1.74
N PHE A 64 -12.44 -17.55 1.47
CA PHE A 64 -13.40 -16.82 2.31
C PHE A 64 -13.45 -17.38 3.74
N LEU A 65 -13.55 -18.70 3.89
CA LEU A 65 -13.51 -19.33 5.22
C LEU A 65 -12.18 -19.09 5.93
N LYS A 66 -11.06 -19.14 5.20
CA LYS A 66 -9.75 -18.82 5.77
C LYS A 66 -9.65 -17.35 6.20
N LEU A 67 -10.24 -16.43 5.46
CA LEU A 67 -10.31 -15.02 5.83
C LEU A 67 -11.09 -14.83 7.15
N LEU A 68 -12.23 -15.51 7.32
CA LEU A 68 -13.00 -15.44 8.58
C LEU A 68 -12.19 -15.97 9.77
N GLU A 69 -11.44 -17.05 9.58
CA GLU A 69 -10.51 -17.58 10.60
C GLU A 69 -9.46 -16.52 10.98
N LEU A 70 -8.81 -15.89 9.99
CA LEU A 70 -7.80 -14.85 10.21
C LEU A 70 -8.41 -13.62 10.91
N LEU A 71 -9.60 -13.19 10.50
CA LEU A 71 -10.29 -12.08 11.15
C LEU A 71 -10.63 -12.41 12.61
N GLY A 72 -11.00 -13.65 12.92
CA GLY A 72 -11.19 -14.13 14.28
C GLY A 72 -9.96 -13.96 15.18
N HIS A 73 -8.75 -14.06 14.62
CA HIS A 73 -7.49 -13.85 15.35
C HIS A 73 -7.08 -12.38 15.43
N TYR A 74 -7.20 -11.64 14.34
CA TYR A 74 -6.54 -10.33 14.21
C TYR A 74 -7.46 -9.12 14.44
N GLN A 75 -8.78 -9.26 14.30
CA GLN A 75 -9.70 -8.11 14.41
C GLN A 75 -9.68 -7.44 15.79
N GLU A 76 -9.41 -8.21 16.85
CA GLU A 76 -9.31 -7.68 18.22
C GLU A 76 -7.99 -6.94 18.46
N SER A 77 -6.97 -7.18 17.62
CA SER A 77 -5.66 -6.54 17.71
C SER A 77 -5.61 -5.18 17.01
N GLY A 78 -6.60 -4.84 16.18
CA GLY A 78 -6.69 -3.56 15.50
C GLY A 78 -7.41 -3.62 14.14
N SER A 79 -7.31 -2.53 13.38
CA SER A 79 -7.93 -2.42 12.06
C SER A 79 -7.24 -3.32 11.03
N VAL A 80 -8.04 -4.05 10.24
CA VAL A 80 -7.56 -4.92 9.17
C VAL A 80 -7.84 -4.27 7.80
N ILE A 81 -6.86 -4.33 6.90
CA ILE A 81 -7.01 -3.93 5.50
C ILE A 81 -6.92 -5.20 4.64
N ILE A 82 -7.93 -5.44 3.81
CA ILE A 82 -8.01 -6.59 2.91
C ILE A 82 -7.90 -6.08 1.48
N PHE A 83 -6.92 -6.58 0.74
CA PHE A 83 -6.71 -6.23 -0.67
C PHE A 83 -7.34 -7.29 -1.58
N VAL A 84 -8.04 -6.82 -2.61
CA VAL A 84 -8.58 -7.62 -3.72
C VAL A 84 -8.20 -6.96 -5.04
N ASP A 85 -8.21 -7.73 -6.13
CA ASP A 85 -7.71 -7.33 -7.45
C ASP A 85 -8.67 -6.43 -8.24
N LYS A 86 -9.99 -6.50 -7.98
CA LYS A 86 -11.01 -5.72 -8.68
C LYS A 86 -12.03 -5.08 -7.75
N GLN A 87 -12.58 -3.94 -8.18
CA GLN A 87 -13.66 -3.25 -7.47
C GLN A 87 -14.89 -4.14 -7.25
N GLU A 88 -15.30 -4.89 -8.29
CA GLU A 88 -16.45 -5.81 -8.19
C GLU A 88 -16.26 -6.88 -7.11
N HIS A 89 -15.02 -7.37 -6.93
CA HIS A 89 -14.69 -8.32 -5.87
C HIS A 89 -14.69 -7.67 -4.49
N ALA A 90 -14.31 -6.39 -4.38
CA ALA A 90 -14.35 -5.65 -3.12
C ALA A 90 -15.78 -5.49 -2.62
N ASP A 91 -16.71 -5.14 -3.52
CA ASP A 91 -18.13 -4.98 -3.18
C ASP A 91 -18.80 -6.32 -2.89
N GLY A 92 -18.39 -7.39 -3.59
CA GLY A 92 -18.82 -8.76 -3.28
C GLY A 92 -18.39 -9.16 -1.86
N LEU A 93 -17.10 -9.00 -1.56
CA LEU A 93 -16.53 -9.34 -0.27
C LEU A 93 -17.15 -8.53 0.88
N LEU A 94 -17.43 -7.23 0.67
CA LEU A 94 -18.15 -6.39 1.63
C LEU A 94 -19.50 -7.01 2.00
N LYS A 95 -20.29 -7.44 1.02
CA LYS A 95 -21.61 -8.05 1.28
C LYS A 95 -21.48 -9.35 2.07
N ASP A 96 -20.51 -10.19 1.73
CA ASP A 96 -20.31 -11.47 2.41
C ASP A 96 -19.81 -11.30 3.84
N LEU A 97 -18.90 -10.35 4.09
CA LEU A 97 -18.44 -10.02 5.44
C LEU A 97 -19.55 -9.42 6.30
N MET A 98 -20.37 -8.52 5.74
CA MET A 98 -21.53 -7.97 6.44
C MET A 98 -22.56 -9.05 6.81
N ARG A 99 -22.79 -10.03 5.93
CA ARG A 99 -23.64 -11.21 6.24
C ARG A 99 -23.04 -12.08 7.34
N ALA A 100 -21.72 -12.22 7.36
CA ALA A 100 -20.97 -12.90 8.42
C ALA A 100 -20.84 -12.05 9.71
N SER A 101 -21.53 -10.90 9.81
CA SER A 101 -21.51 -9.99 10.95
C SER A 101 -20.15 -9.32 11.23
N TYR A 102 -19.31 -9.16 10.21
CA TYR A 102 -18.07 -8.38 10.28
C TYR A 102 -18.31 -6.95 9.77
N PRO A 103 -18.32 -5.94 10.64
CA PRO A 103 -18.51 -4.55 10.22
C PRO A 103 -17.28 -4.07 9.44
N CYS A 104 -17.48 -3.67 8.18
CA CYS A 104 -16.41 -3.21 7.31
C CYS A 104 -16.91 -2.19 6.28
N MET A 105 -15.97 -1.58 5.56
CA MET A 105 -16.23 -0.65 4.45
C MET A 105 -15.35 -1.05 3.26
N SER A 106 -15.81 -0.80 2.04
CA SER A 106 -15.00 -0.92 0.83
C SER A 106 -14.36 0.42 0.47
N LEU A 107 -13.14 0.36 -0.06
CA LEU A 107 -12.43 1.50 -0.65
C LEU A 107 -12.06 1.14 -2.09
N HIS A 108 -12.16 2.11 -2.98
CA HIS A 108 -11.84 1.98 -4.40
C HIS A 108 -10.92 3.13 -4.81
N GLY A 109 -10.06 2.91 -5.78
CA GLY A 109 -9.08 3.90 -6.27
C GLY A 109 -8.71 3.67 -7.72
#